data_AF-A0A069CXU1-F1
#
_entry.id   AF-A0A069CXU1-F1
#
_cell.length_a   1.000
_cell.length_b   1.000
_cell.length_c   1.000
_cell.angle_alpha   90.00
_cell.angle_beta   90.00
_cell.angle_gamma   90.00
#
_symmetry.space_group_name_H-M   'P 1'
#
loop_
_entity.id
_entity.type
_entity.pdbx_description
1 polymer ?
#
loop_
_entity_poly.entity_id
_entity_poly.type
_entity_poly.pdbx_seq_one_letter_code
_entity_poly.pdbx_strand_id
1 'polypeptide(L)'
;MLFFSIFDETIHLVRKQLNEFNTLMNLELKDIAWNAAIIVDEYSPDRIRKDACGAWIAYDDFNNKESMFGWEIDHVYPTSRLNMMGIPRKLWNHPLNIRAMHWKNNFSKANSFPQYTSAVVDCGFTNMEQNSVFWVSEELQDELNRLFKIR
;
A
#
# COMPACT_ATOMS: atom_id res chain seq x y z
N MET A 1 20.83 12.99 42.93
CA MET A 1 20.16 13.62 41.77
C MET A 1 20.82 13.18 40.46
N LEU A 2 20.96 11.86 40.23
CA LEU A 2 21.62 11.26 39.05
C LEU A 2 20.79 10.10 38.44
N PHE A 3 19.82 9.55 39.18
CA PHE A 3 18.99 8.42 38.73
C PHE A 3 17.91 8.80 37.71
N PHE A 4 17.44 10.07 37.68
CA PHE A 4 16.43 10.52 36.73
C PHE A 4 16.99 10.78 35.32
N SER A 5 18.28 11.11 35.18
CA SER A 5 18.90 11.47 33.89
C SER A 5 19.17 10.23 33.00
N ILE A 6 19.58 9.11 33.60
CA ILE A 6 19.87 7.86 32.86
C ILE A 6 18.58 7.25 32.28
N PHE A 7 17.45 7.38 32.99
CA PHE A 7 16.14 6.88 32.53
C PHE A 7 15.63 7.63 31.29
N ASP A 8 15.86 8.94 31.22
CA ASP A 8 15.42 9.79 30.11
C ASP A 8 16.26 9.54 28.84
N GLU A 9 17.58 9.39 28.99
CA GLU A 9 18.48 9.00 27.89
C GLU A 9 18.13 7.61 27.32
N THR A 10 17.79 6.65 28.20
CA THR A 10 17.38 5.31 27.77
C THR A 10 16.05 5.34 27.00
N ILE A 11 15.07 6.13 27.45
CA ILE A 11 13.79 6.31 26.73
C ILE A 11 14.00 7.00 25.37
N HIS A 12 14.86 8.01 25.30
CA HIS A 12 15.20 8.68 24.05
C HIS A 12 15.81 7.73 23.03
N LEU A 13 16.77 6.88 23.46
CA LEU A 13 17.41 5.90 22.60
C LEU A 13 16.43 4.85 22.06
N VAL A 14 15.55 4.31 22.92
CA VAL A 14 14.52 3.34 22.51
C VAL A 14 13.56 3.95 21.49
N ARG A 15 13.13 5.20 21.68
CA ARG A 15 12.27 5.91 20.70
C ARG A 15 12.98 6.09 19.37
N LYS A 16 14.26 6.46 19.39
CA LYS A 16 15.07 6.59 18.17
C LYS A 16 15.15 5.27 17.40
N GLN A 17 15.47 4.17 18.10
CA GLN A 17 15.54 2.83 17.50
C GLN A 17 14.19 2.38 16.93
N LEU A 18 13.08 2.63 17.63
CA LEU A 18 11.73 2.34 17.14
C LEU A 18 11.39 3.15 15.88
N ASN A 19 11.78 4.43 15.83
CA ASN A 19 11.58 5.27 14.65
C ASN A 19 12.39 4.75 13.46
N GLU A 20 13.67 4.42 13.67
CA GLU A 20 14.54 3.85 12.64
C GLU A 20 13.97 2.52 12.11
N PHE A 21 13.53 1.63 13.01
CA PHE A 21 12.89 0.37 12.63
C PHE A 21 11.60 0.59 11.82
N ASN A 22 10.74 1.50 12.25
CA ASN A 22 9.50 1.82 11.53
C ASN A 22 9.78 2.42 10.16
N THR A 23 10.80 3.29 10.04
CA THR A 23 11.24 3.84 8.75
C THR A 23 11.73 2.73 7.82
N LEU A 24 12.57 1.82 8.31
CA LEU A 24 13.07 0.68 7.51
C LEU A 24 11.94 -0.24 7.05
N MET A 25 11.01 -0.58 7.94
CA MET A 25 9.84 -1.41 7.60
C MET A 25 8.95 -0.71 6.55
N ASN A 26 8.78 0.61 6.65
CA ASN A 26 8.00 1.36 5.66
C ASN A 26 8.71 1.41 4.28
N LEU A 27 10.03 1.52 4.26
CA LEU A 27 10.81 1.44 3.02
C LEU A 27 10.67 0.06 2.37
N GLU A 28 10.76 -1.02 3.15
CA GLU A 28 10.56 -2.38 2.64
C GLU A 28 9.17 -2.56 2.01
N LEU A 29 8.12 -2.06 2.67
CA LEU A 29 6.76 -2.14 2.14
C LEU A 29 6.54 -1.25 0.91
N LYS A 30 7.19 -0.08 0.85
CA LYS A 30 7.18 0.78 -0.33
C LYS A 30 7.74 0.03 -1.54
N ASP A 31 8.88 -0.63 -1.38
CA ASP A 31 9.53 -1.37 -2.46
C ASP A 31 8.70 -2.57 -2.90
N ILE A 32 8.12 -3.34 -1.96
CA ILE A 32 7.20 -4.43 -2.26
C ILE A 32 5.99 -3.92 -3.06
N ALA A 33 5.35 -2.85 -2.59
CA ALA A 33 4.18 -2.25 -3.24
C ALA A 33 4.50 -1.74 -4.64
N TRP A 34 5.62 -1.02 -4.80
CA TRP A 34 6.07 -0.51 -6.10
C TRP A 34 6.36 -1.65 -7.07
N ASN A 35 7.04 -2.69 -6.61
CA ASN A 35 7.38 -3.85 -7.43
C ASN A 35 6.16 -4.65 -7.89
N ALA A 36 5.07 -4.63 -7.13
CA ALA A 36 3.79 -5.24 -7.49
C ALA A 36 2.97 -4.40 -8.51
N ALA A 37 3.35 -3.14 -8.76
CA ALA A 37 2.65 -2.27 -9.71
C ALA A 37 2.95 -2.62 -11.17
N ILE A 38 2.06 -2.23 -12.07
CA ILE A 38 2.12 -2.55 -13.50
C ILE A 38 3.24 -1.76 -14.16
N ILE A 39 4.20 -2.46 -14.75
CA ILE A 39 5.24 -1.86 -15.59
C ILE A 39 4.61 -1.36 -16.89
N VAL A 40 5.02 -0.17 -17.32
CA VAL A 40 4.57 0.42 -18.58
C VAL A 40 5.74 0.44 -19.55
N ASP A 41 5.53 -0.10 -20.73
CA ASP A 41 6.51 -0.06 -21.81
C ASP A 41 6.89 1.40 -22.14
N GLU A 42 8.13 1.61 -22.62
CA GLU A 42 8.68 2.93 -22.98
C GLU A 42 8.98 3.88 -21.80
N TYR A 43 8.56 3.54 -20.57
CA TYR A 43 8.89 4.30 -19.36
C TYR A 43 9.89 3.54 -18.47
N SER A 44 10.69 4.28 -17.70
CA SER A 44 11.57 3.67 -16.71
C SER A 44 10.73 3.06 -15.57
N PRO A 45 10.83 1.74 -15.31
CA PRO A 45 10.06 1.07 -14.26
C PRO A 45 10.45 1.51 -12.85
N ASP A 46 11.59 2.19 -12.70
CA ASP A 46 12.04 2.77 -11.43
C ASP A 46 11.40 4.13 -11.14
N ARG A 47 10.73 4.72 -12.14
CA ARG A 47 10.16 6.07 -12.04
C ARG A 47 8.65 6.07 -12.18
N ILE A 48 8.12 5.35 -13.16
CA ILE A 48 6.71 5.41 -13.56
C ILE A 48 6.16 4.00 -13.71
N ARG A 49 4.97 3.79 -13.12
CA ARG A 49 4.19 2.56 -13.22
C ARG A 49 2.70 2.91 -13.26
N LYS A 50 1.85 1.89 -13.39
CA LYS A 50 0.40 2.01 -13.21
C LYS A 50 -0.08 1.19 -12.01
N ASP A 51 -1.09 1.69 -11.31
CA ASP A 51 -1.77 0.91 -10.29
C ASP A 51 -2.70 -0.16 -10.88
N ALA A 52 -3.34 -0.95 -10.02
CA ALA A 52 -4.25 -2.03 -10.42
C ALA A 52 -5.52 -1.54 -11.17
N CYS A 53 -5.79 -0.23 -11.18
CA CYS A 53 -6.88 0.39 -11.94
C CYS A 53 -6.39 0.99 -13.27
N GLY A 54 -5.10 0.90 -13.58
CA GLY A 54 -4.47 1.53 -14.73
C GLY A 54 -4.01 2.97 -14.50
N ALA A 55 -4.24 3.56 -13.32
CA ALA A 55 -3.85 4.94 -13.06
C ALA A 55 -2.32 5.07 -12.94
N TRP A 56 -1.76 6.08 -13.59
CA TRP A 56 -0.34 6.42 -13.53
C TRP A 56 0.08 6.79 -12.11
N ILE A 57 1.23 6.27 -11.68
CA ILE A 57 1.87 6.56 -10.40
C ILE A 57 3.36 6.83 -10.60
N ALA A 58 3.92 7.76 -9.81
CA ALA A 58 5.33 8.12 -9.86
C ALA A 58 6.04 7.73 -8.56
N TYR A 59 7.19 7.05 -8.66
CA TYR A 59 7.92 6.51 -7.49
C TYR A 59 8.23 7.58 -6.42
N ASP A 60 8.57 8.78 -6.88
CA ASP A 60 8.94 9.92 -6.05
C ASP A 60 7.73 10.59 -5.37
N ASP A 61 6.51 10.35 -5.86
CA ASP A 61 5.26 10.92 -5.33
C ASP A 61 4.59 10.02 -4.27
N PHE A 62 5.39 9.16 -3.62
CA PHE A 62 4.91 8.31 -2.55
C PHE A 62 4.36 9.13 -1.36
N ASN A 63 3.13 8.81 -0.93
CA ASN A 63 2.35 9.55 0.07
C ASN A 63 2.08 11.03 -0.26
N ASN A 64 2.27 11.46 -1.51
CA ASN A 64 1.98 12.83 -1.93
C ASN A 64 0.55 12.94 -2.50
N LYS A 65 -0.43 13.28 -1.66
CA LYS A 65 -1.85 13.43 -2.06
C LYS A 65 -2.16 14.66 -2.90
N GLU A 66 -1.21 15.58 -3.03
CA GLU A 66 -1.34 16.75 -3.91
C GLU A 66 -0.85 16.46 -5.33
N SER A 67 -0.14 15.34 -5.55
CA SER A 67 0.31 14.94 -6.88
C SER A 67 -0.80 14.25 -7.67
N MET A 68 -0.83 14.54 -8.98
CA MET A 68 -1.62 13.83 -9.98
C MET A 68 -1.18 12.36 -10.17
N PHE A 69 0.03 12.01 -9.73
CA PHE A 69 0.62 10.66 -9.80
C PHE A 69 0.96 10.10 -8.41
N GLY A 70 0.42 10.72 -7.36
CA GLY A 70 0.65 10.30 -6.00
C GLY A 70 0.06 8.93 -5.70
N TRP A 71 0.72 8.19 -4.84
CA TRP A 71 0.29 6.83 -4.50
C TRP A 71 0.62 6.47 -3.06
N GLU A 72 -0.08 5.47 -2.57
CA GLU A 72 0.08 4.93 -1.22
C GLU A 72 0.16 3.40 -1.29
N ILE A 73 0.58 2.80 -0.18
CA ILE A 73 0.46 1.35 0.02
C ILE A 73 -1.01 1.04 0.31
N ASP A 74 -1.61 0.19 -0.52
CA ASP A 74 -2.94 -0.40 -0.31
C ASP A 74 -2.81 -1.86 0.15
N HIS A 75 -3.75 -2.27 1.01
CA HIS A 75 -3.95 -3.68 1.34
C HIS A 75 -5.04 -4.26 0.44
N VAL A 76 -4.69 -5.22 -0.42
CA VAL A 76 -5.64 -5.85 -1.37
C VAL A 76 -6.87 -6.33 -0.60
N TYR A 77 -6.66 -7.20 0.38
CA TYR A 77 -7.64 -7.57 1.41
C TYR A 77 -7.58 -6.55 2.56
N PRO A 78 -8.66 -5.80 2.84
CA PRO A 78 -8.67 -4.75 3.85
C PRO A 78 -8.35 -5.26 5.24
N THR A 79 -7.40 -4.59 5.92
CA THR A 79 -6.98 -4.95 7.29
C THR A 79 -8.11 -4.86 8.30
N SER A 80 -9.08 -3.97 8.10
CA SER A 80 -10.30 -3.87 8.92
C SER A 80 -11.12 -5.17 8.88
N ARG A 81 -11.27 -5.78 7.70
CA ARG A 81 -11.98 -7.06 7.51
C ARG A 81 -11.16 -8.22 8.06
N LEU A 82 -9.84 -8.24 7.81
CA LEU A 82 -8.94 -9.22 8.42
C LEU A 82 -9.02 -9.19 9.95
N ASN A 83 -9.08 -8.00 10.54
CA ASN A 83 -9.25 -7.82 11.98
C ASN A 83 -10.59 -8.37 12.48
N MET A 84 -11.70 -8.09 11.78
CA MET A 84 -13.03 -8.66 12.12
C MET A 84 -13.06 -10.18 12.04
N MET A 85 -12.26 -10.78 11.15
CA MET A 85 -12.10 -12.23 10.99
C MET A 85 -11.11 -12.86 11.99
N GLY A 86 -10.46 -12.05 12.84
CA GLY A 86 -9.47 -12.54 13.80
C GLY A 86 -8.14 -12.97 13.16
N ILE A 87 -7.84 -12.51 11.95
CA ILE A 87 -6.58 -12.83 11.26
C ILE A 87 -5.42 -12.10 11.96
N PRO A 88 -4.32 -12.81 12.33
CA PRO A 88 -3.19 -12.21 13.02
C PRO A 88 -2.54 -11.06 12.25
N ARG A 89 -2.27 -9.94 12.94
CA ARG A 89 -1.64 -8.72 12.37
C ARG A 89 -0.34 -8.97 11.61
N LYS A 90 0.45 -9.95 12.05
CA LYS A 90 1.71 -10.34 11.40
C LYS A 90 1.55 -10.81 9.95
N LEU A 91 0.34 -11.17 9.52
CA LEU A 91 0.05 -11.59 8.15
C LEU A 91 -0.44 -10.45 7.26
N TRP A 92 -0.84 -9.31 7.84
CA TRP A 92 -1.54 -8.25 7.10
C TRP A 92 -0.66 -7.62 6.01
N ASN A 93 0.64 -7.47 6.30
CA ASN A 93 1.62 -6.90 5.38
C ASN A 93 2.33 -7.96 4.52
N HIS A 94 1.74 -9.15 4.35
CA HIS A 94 2.29 -10.14 3.44
C HIS A 94 2.37 -9.58 2.01
N PRO A 95 3.42 -9.86 1.22
CA PRO A 95 3.57 -9.29 -0.12
C PRO A 95 2.36 -9.45 -1.04
N LEU A 96 1.70 -10.62 -1.03
CA LEU A 96 0.45 -10.85 -1.78
C LEU A 96 -0.69 -9.88 -1.43
N ASN A 97 -0.69 -9.35 -0.21
CA ASN A 97 -1.71 -8.43 0.29
C ASN A 97 -1.29 -6.96 0.15
N ILE A 98 -0.13 -6.66 -0.43
CA ILE A 98 0.41 -5.31 -0.55
C ILE A 98 0.50 -4.94 -2.03
N ARG A 99 0.06 -3.73 -2.37
CA ARG A 99 0.23 -3.15 -3.72
C ARG A 99 0.35 -1.64 -3.66
N ALA A 100 0.96 -1.05 -4.68
CA ALA A 100 0.85 0.40 -4.91
C ALA A 100 -0.52 0.73 -5.48
N MET A 101 -1.15 1.79 -4.96
CA MET A 101 -2.42 2.28 -5.48
C MET A 101 -2.41 3.80 -5.51
N HIS A 102 -2.93 4.39 -6.59
CA HIS A 102 -3.09 5.83 -6.67
C HIS A 102 -3.92 6.31 -5.47
N TRP A 103 -3.55 7.42 -4.82
CA TRP A 103 -4.15 7.81 -3.54
C TRP A 103 -5.68 8.00 -3.61
N LYS A 104 -6.21 8.57 -4.71
CA LYS A 104 -7.66 8.67 -4.95
C LYS A 104 -8.33 7.30 -5.08
N ASN A 105 -7.66 6.34 -5.72
CA ASN A 105 -8.17 4.98 -5.91
C ASN A 105 -8.15 4.22 -4.58
N ASN A 106 -7.08 4.34 -3.80
CA ASN A 106 -7.00 3.79 -2.45
C ASN A 106 -8.14 4.32 -1.56
N PHE A 107 -8.36 5.63 -1.59
CA PHE A 107 -9.45 6.29 -0.86
C PHE A 107 -10.83 5.77 -1.31
N SER A 108 -11.08 5.68 -2.62
CA SER A 108 -12.36 5.21 -3.18
C SER A 108 -12.62 3.72 -2.89
N LYS A 109 -11.57 2.88 -2.95
CA LYS A 109 -11.65 1.46 -2.60
C LYS A 109 -12.04 1.26 -1.14
N ALA A 110 -11.44 2.01 -0.21
CA ALA A 110 -11.64 1.86 1.23
C ALA A 110 -11.55 0.39 1.68
N ASN A 111 -12.63 -0.17 2.24
CA ASN A 111 -12.69 -1.55 2.73
C ASN A 111 -13.36 -2.53 1.73
N SER A 112 -13.45 -2.15 0.46
CA SER A 112 -14.12 -2.95 -0.57
C SER A 112 -13.19 -4.07 -1.06
N PHE A 113 -13.73 -5.30 -1.12
CA PHE A 113 -13.06 -6.51 -1.61
C PHE A 113 -14.12 -7.60 -1.86
N PRO A 114 -14.06 -8.37 -2.97
CA PRO A 114 -13.05 -8.29 -4.03
C PRO A 114 -13.37 -7.25 -5.11
N GLN A 115 -14.61 -6.76 -5.15
CA GLN A 115 -15.05 -5.68 -6.02
C GLN A 115 -14.78 -4.33 -5.37
N TYR A 116 -14.29 -3.35 -6.14
CA TYR A 116 -14.11 -1.97 -5.70
C TYR A 116 -14.24 -1.01 -6.88
N THR A 117 -14.41 0.28 -6.59
CA THR A 117 -14.56 1.32 -7.60
C THR A 117 -13.33 2.23 -7.60
N SER A 118 -12.74 2.48 -8.77
CA SER A 118 -11.69 3.49 -8.94
C SER A 118 -12.28 4.90 -8.86
N ALA A 119 -11.44 5.90 -8.57
CA ALA A 119 -11.78 7.31 -8.77
C ALA A 119 -11.03 7.93 -9.95
N VAL A 120 -9.87 7.35 -10.31
CA VAL A 120 -9.07 7.75 -11.47
C VAL A 120 -8.58 6.51 -12.24
N VAL A 121 -8.44 6.68 -13.54
CA VAL A 121 -7.82 5.71 -14.47
C VAL A 121 -6.92 6.48 -15.43
N ASP A 122 -6.12 5.78 -16.23
CA ASP A 122 -5.34 6.44 -17.28
C ASP A 122 -6.22 6.93 -18.44
N CYS A 123 -5.77 8.04 -19.04
CA CYS A 123 -6.26 8.55 -20.31
C CYS A 123 -5.05 9.06 -21.10
N GLY A 124 -4.51 8.22 -21.98
CA GLY A 124 -3.26 8.47 -22.67
C GLY A 124 -2.10 8.59 -21.66
N PHE A 125 -1.49 9.78 -21.61
CA PHE A 125 -0.28 10.05 -20.81
C PHE A 125 -0.58 10.68 -19.43
N THR A 126 -1.84 10.71 -19.00
CA THR A 126 -2.24 11.29 -17.71
C THR A 126 -3.36 10.50 -17.03
N ASN A 127 -3.71 10.88 -15.81
CA ASN A 127 -4.87 10.36 -15.08
C ASN A 127 -6.10 11.24 -15.33
N MET A 128 -7.26 10.60 -15.47
CA MET A 128 -8.56 11.28 -15.51
C MET A 128 -9.49 10.73 -14.44
N GLU A 129 -10.39 11.58 -13.93
CA GLU A 129 -11.42 11.14 -12.99
C GLU A 129 -12.46 10.28 -13.71
N GLN A 130 -12.60 9.04 -13.25
CA GLN A 130 -13.56 8.08 -13.78
C GLN A 130 -13.84 7.01 -12.72
N ASN A 131 -15.13 6.79 -12.49
CA ASN A 131 -15.61 5.70 -11.64
C ASN A 131 -15.77 4.44 -12.50
N SER A 132 -14.86 3.49 -12.32
CA SER A 132 -14.87 2.20 -13.00
C SER A 132 -14.81 1.08 -11.97
N VAL A 133 -15.56 0.01 -12.22
CA VAL A 133 -15.62 -1.15 -11.31
C VAL A 133 -14.48 -2.10 -11.66
N PHE A 134 -13.70 -2.47 -10.65
CA PHE A 134 -12.61 -3.42 -10.75
C PHE A 134 -12.84 -4.61 -9.81
N TRP A 135 -12.20 -5.71 -10.15
CA TRP A 135 -12.19 -6.93 -9.38
C TRP A 135 -10.75 -7.34 -9.10
N VAL A 136 -10.47 -7.75 -7.87
CA VAL A 136 -9.28 -8.55 -7.59
C VAL A 136 -9.38 -9.85 -8.40
N SER A 137 -8.31 -10.28 -9.07
CA SER A 137 -8.35 -11.51 -9.88
C SER A 137 -8.72 -12.73 -9.03
N GLU A 138 -9.43 -13.71 -9.60
CA GLU A 138 -9.82 -14.94 -8.88
C GLU A 138 -8.59 -15.68 -8.33
N GLU A 139 -7.51 -15.72 -9.11
CA GLU A 139 -6.22 -16.29 -8.67
C GLU A 139 -5.70 -15.63 -7.40
N LEU A 140 -5.65 -14.29 -7.35
CA LEU A 140 -5.17 -13.57 -6.18
C LEU A 140 -6.14 -13.70 -4.99
N GLN A 141 -7.45 -13.74 -5.24
CA GLN A 141 -8.44 -14.02 -4.20
C GLN A 141 -8.18 -15.39 -3.55
N ASP A 142 -7.94 -16.43 -4.36
CA ASP A 142 -7.64 -17.77 -3.89
C ASP A 142 -6.33 -17.84 -3.09
N GLU A 143 -5.29 -17.16 -3.56
CA GLU A 143 -4.03 -17.06 -2.83
C GLU A 143 -4.18 -16.37 -1.47
N LEU A 144 -4.94 -15.27 -1.42
CA LEU A 144 -5.23 -14.56 -0.17
C LEU A 144 -6.08 -15.41 0.77
N ASN A 145 -7.08 -16.13 0.25
CA ASN A 145 -7.89 -17.05 1.04
C ASN A 145 -7.04 -18.17 1.63
N ARG A 146 -6.12 -18.76 0.84
CA ARG A 146 -5.14 -19.74 1.34
C ARG A 146 -4.22 -19.17 2.41
N LEU A 147 -3.66 -17.98 2.16
CA LEU A 147 -2.76 -17.27 3.09
C LEU A 147 -3.43 -17.02 4.44
N PHE A 148 -4.65 -16.48 4.42
CA PHE A 148 -5.40 -16.11 5.62
C PHE A 148 -6.23 -17.26 6.19
N LYS A 149 -6.27 -18.42 5.52
CA LYS A 149 -7.08 -19.59 5.90
C LYS A 149 -8.58 -19.25 5.99
N ILE A 150 -9.05 -18.39 5.08
CA ILE A 150 -10.45 -18.05 4.91
C ILE A 150 -11.08 -19.16 4.04
N ARG A 151 -12.19 -19.72 4.53
CA ARG A 151 -12.94 -20.79 3.84
C ARG A 151 -14.01 -20.22 2.94
#